data_AF-A0A9X3TNJ1-F1
#
_entry.id   AF-A0A9X3TNJ1-F1
#
_cell.length_a   1.000
_cell.length_b   1.000
_cell.length_c   1.000
_cell.angle_alpha   90.00
_cell.angle_beta   90.00
_cell.angle_gamma   90.00
#
_symmetry.space_group_name_H-M   'P 1'
#
loop_
_entity.id
_entity.type
_entity.pdbx_description
1 polymer ?
#
loop_
_entity_poly.entity_id
_entity_poly.type
_entity_poly.pdbx_seq_one_letter_code
_entity_poly.pdbx_strand_id
1 'polypeptide(L)'
;MLERILQLRSQSMSIAQIAKECGLTVGQVKYRLQKGRSRSEAEPAASRNAAPSQNRPDDAWRLPPFYGRDVVKLMVQGPTVLFVYWEITWPRMRMVASYLQADYRQIDKGLRLYDVTDRLFDGTNAHGHRDVTVSDGAHSWFVHDVQPGRTYIADFGLFHRERFYPILRSEPAATPRNHPAAWGEPLVETAADTRVPAWFENFSSYSLYPKTSK
;
A
#
# COMPACT_ATOMS: atom_id res chain seq x y z
N MET A 1 -13.02 47.07 14.97
CA MET A 1 -14.48 47.04 14.71
C MET A 1 -15.15 45.73 15.13
N LEU A 2 -14.59 44.54 14.84
CA LEU A 2 -15.13 43.25 15.31
C LEU A 2 -15.16 43.14 16.86
N GLU A 3 -14.11 43.60 17.53
CA GLU A 3 -14.01 43.62 19.00
C GLU A 3 -15.12 44.46 19.65
N ARG A 4 -15.45 45.61 19.04
CA ARG A 4 -16.54 46.48 19.53
C ARG A 4 -17.91 45.80 19.41
N ILE A 5 -18.15 45.04 18.33
CA ILE A 5 -19.36 44.22 18.15
C ILE A 5 -19.44 43.12 19.22
N LEU A 6 -18.32 42.47 19.55
CA LEU A 6 -18.27 41.43 20.58
C LEU A 6 -18.49 42.00 21.99
N GLN A 7 -17.93 43.19 22.27
CA GLN A 7 -18.15 43.90 23.53
C GLN A 7 -19.63 44.25 23.75
N LEU A 8 -20.27 44.89 22.75
CA LEU A 8 -21.70 45.23 22.84
C LEU A 8 -22.61 43.99 22.94
N ARG A 9 -22.21 42.88 22.31
CA ARG A 9 -22.91 41.59 22.47
C ARG A 9 -22.78 41.04 23.90
N SER A 10 -21.63 41.18 24.54
CA SER A 10 -21.44 40.76 25.95
C SER A 10 -22.29 41.56 26.93
N GLN A 11 -22.67 42.79 26.55
CA GLN A 11 -23.62 43.64 27.26
C GLN A 11 -25.10 43.32 26.93
N SER A 12 -25.38 42.16 26.32
CA SER A 12 -26.72 41.65 25.98
C SER A 12 -27.56 42.52 25.03
N MET A 13 -26.92 43.42 24.27
CA MET A 13 -27.62 44.21 23.25
C MET A 13 -28.02 43.34 22.04
N SER A 14 -29.17 43.65 21.45
CA SER A 14 -29.65 42.94 20.26
C SER A 14 -28.83 43.32 19.00
N ILE A 15 -28.76 42.41 18.02
CA ILE A 15 -27.98 42.63 16.79
C ILE A 15 -28.43 43.88 16.04
N ALA A 16 -29.72 44.23 16.11
CA ALA A 16 -30.27 45.45 15.51
C ALA A 16 -29.81 46.73 16.23
N GLN A 17 -29.72 46.70 17.56
CA GLN A 17 -29.19 47.81 18.35
C GLN A 17 -27.68 47.98 18.12
N ILE A 18 -26.93 46.87 18.08
CA ILE A 18 -25.49 46.88 17.77
C ILE A 18 -25.24 47.47 16.38
N ALA A 19 -26.07 47.10 15.39
CA ALA A 19 -25.99 47.64 14.04
C ALA A 19 -26.24 49.16 14.03
N LYS A 20 -27.26 49.63 14.75
CA LYS A 20 -27.58 51.06 14.86
C LYS A 20 -26.47 51.86 15.55
N GLU A 21 -25.89 51.32 16.61
CA GLU A 21 -24.85 51.98 17.40
C GLU A 21 -23.48 51.99 16.72
N CYS A 22 -23.18 50.94 15.94
CA CYS A 22 -21.95 50.88 15.15
C CYS A 22 -22.08 51.54 13.76
N GLY A 23 -23.26 52.07 13.39
CA GLY A 23 -23.51 52.64 12.06
C GLY A 23 -23.45 51.63 10.92
N LEU A 24 -23.81 50.37 11.17
CA LEU A 24 -23.73 49.25 10.23
C LEU A 24 -25.11 48.69 9.90
N THR A 25 -25.21 47.90 8.83
CA THR A 25 -26.42 47.11 8.59
C THR A 25 -26.39 45.81 9.40
N VAL A 26 -27.58 45.28 9.72
CA VAL A 26 -27.73 44.01 10.46
C VAL A 26 -26.99 42.85 9.77
N GLY A 27 -27.00 42.82 8.44
CA GLY A 27 -26.29 41.81 7.65
C GLY A 27 -24.77 41.87 7.82
N GLN A 28 -24.19 43.07 7.86
CA GLN A 28 -22.75 43.25 8.06
C GLN A 28 -22.29 42.81 9.46
N VAL A 29 -23.13 43.02 10.48
CA VAL A 29 -22.85 42.56 11.86
C VAL A 29 -22.88 41.02 11.93
N LYS A 30 -23.90 40.38 11.34
CA LYS A 30 -24.00 38.91 11.28
C LYS A 30 -22.82 38.27 10.54
N TYR A 31 -22.48 38.81 9.36
CA TYR A 31 -21.35 38.32 8.56
C TYR A 31 -20.04 38.35 9.34
N ARG A 32 -19.77 39.45 10.04
CA ARG A 32 -18.54 39.62 10.84
C ARG A 32 -18.49 38.65 12.03
N LEU A 33 -19.60 38.38 12.71
CA LEU A 33 -19.67 37.38 13.78
C LEU A 33 -19.43 35.97 13.27
N GLN A 34 -19.98 35.61 12.11
CA GLN A 34 -19.78 34.31 11.48
C GLN A 34 -18.33 34.11 11.01
N LYS A 35 -17.77 35.13 10.35
CA LYS A 35 -16.37 35.14 9.91
C LYS A 35 -15.37 35.12 11.07
N GLY A 36 -15.73 35.70 12.21
CA GLY A 36 -14.96 35.60 13.45
C GLY A 36 -14.97 34.18 14.03
N ARG A 37 -16.13 33.51 14.00
CA ARG A 37 -16.28 32.11 14.43
C ARG A 37 -15.42 31.14 13.62
N SER A 38 -15.45 31.26 12.30
CA SER A 38 -14.64 30.42 11.43
C SER A 38 -13.14 30.71 11.54
N ARG A 39 -12.75 31.95 11.87
CA ARG A 39 -11.36 32.32 12.12
C ARG A 39 -10.84 31.80 13.47
N SER A 40 -11.68 31.72 14.50
CA SER A 40 -11.34 31.10 15.79
C SER A 40 -11.30 29.56 15.74
N GLU A 41 -11.96 28.93 14.76
CA GLU A 41 -11.87 27.48 14.52
C GLU A 41 -10.64 27.10 13.68
N ALA A 42 -10.02 28.05 12.97
CA ALA A 42 -8.92 27.77 12.04
C ALA A 42 -7.51 27.81 12.66
N GLU A 43 -7.25 28.50 13.77
CA GLU A 43 -5.92 28.52 14.43
C GLU A 43 -6.03 28.85 15.95
N PRO A 44 -5.37 28.15 16.91
CA PRO A 44 -4.51 26.96 16.83
C PRO A 44 -5.05 25.76 17.67
N ALA A 45 -5.18 24.59 17.03
CA ALA A 45 -5.19 23.28 17.68
C ALA A 45 -3.77 22.80 18.04
N ALA A 46 -2.88 23.74 18.36
CA ALA A 46 -1.53 23.47 18.84
C ALA A 46 -1.39 24.07 20.24
N SER A 47 -1.19 23.18 21.21
CA SER A 47 -1.02 23.47 22.64
C SER A 47 -2.30 23.75 23.43
N ARG A 48 -2.95 22.67 23.87
CA ARG A 48 -3.60 22.56 25.18
C ARG A 48 -3.76 21.09 25.55
N ASN A 49 -2.85 20.65 26.42
CA ASN A 49 -2.97 19.50 27.31
C ASN A 49 -3.50 18.20 26.67
N ALA A 50 -2.57 17.39 26.15
CA ALA A 50 -2.80 15.97 25.98
C ALA A 50 -3.06 15.34 27.36
N ALA A 51 -4.33 15.21 27.72
CA ALA A 51 -4.77 14.17 28.63
C ALA A 51 -4.16 12.85 28.14
N PRO A 52 -3.69 11.95 29.04
CA PRO A 52 -3.16 10.67 28.61
C PRO A 52 -4.25 10.01 27.78
N SER A 53 -3.95 9.82 26.49
CA SER A 53 -4.81 9.10 25.57
C SER A 53 -5.02 7.72 26.19
N GLN A 54 -6.17 7.53 26.83
CA GLN A 54 -6.60 6.22 27.26
C GLN A 54 -6.52 5.32 26.03
N ASN A 55 -5.64 4.32 26.12
CA ASN A 55 -5.38 3.30 25.11
C ASN A 55 -6.61 3.04 24.26
N ARG A 56 -6.65 3.68 23.08
CA ARG A 56 -7.51 3.24 22.01
C ARG A 56 -6.91 1.93 21.55
N PRO A 57 -7.62 0.79 21.59
CA PRO A 57 -7.09 -0.47 21.11
C PRO A 57 -7.08 -0.44 19.57
N ASP A 58 -6.27 0.44 18.98
CA ASP A 58 -5.94 0.44 17.54
C ASP A 58 -5.01 -0.75 17.20
N ASP A 59 -4.53 -1.49 18.21
CA ASP A 59 -3.60 -2.61 18.09
C ASP A 59 -4.30 -3.99 17.91
N ALA A 60 -5.64 -4.05 17.93
CA ALA A 60 -6.37 -5.32 17.90
C ALA A 60 -6.27 -6.08 16.56
N TRP A 61 -5.79 -5.43 15.48
CA TRP A 61 -5.74 -6.00 14.13
C TRP A 61 -4.36 -5.93 13.47
N ARG A 62 -3.28 -5.84 14.25
CA ARG A 62 -1.93 -5.88 13.67
C ARG A 62 -1.48 -7.33 13.51
N LEU A 63 -1.11 -7.69 12.29
CA LEU A 63 -0.50 -8.98 12.01
C LEU A 63 0.81 -9.11 12.80
N PRO A 64 1.06 -10.26 13.44
CA PRO A 64 2.35 -10.54 14.05
C PRO A 64 3.48 -10.37 13.01
N PRO A 65 4.62 -9.75 13.38
CA PRO A 65 5.74 -9.59 12.47
C PRO A 65 6.46 -10.92 12.16
N PHE A 66 6.24 -11.96 12.98
CA PHE A 66 6.90 -13.26 12.87
C PHE A 66 5.96 -14.36 13.40
N TYR A 67 5.83 -15.46 12.66
CA TYR A 67 4.90 -16.56 12.95
C TYR A 67 5.56 -17.81 13.56
N GLY A 68 6.88 -17.80 13.75
CA GLY A 68 7.62 -18.94 14.28
C GLY A 68 7.78 -20.08 13.29
N ARG A 69 7.69 -19.83 11.99
CA ARG A 69 7.67 -20.89 10.96
C ARG A 69 8.77 -20.69 9.92
N ASP A 70 9.35 -21.80 9.52
CA ASP A 70 10.29 -21.84 8.41
C ASP A 70 9.50 -21.91 7.09
N VAL A 71 9.36 -20.79 6.40
CA VAL A 71 8.59 -20.70 5.16
C VAL A 71 9.24 -19.75 4.17
N VAL A 72 9.14 -20.07 2.88
CA VAL A 72 9.34 -19.11 1.79
C VAL A 72 8.15 -19.22 0.86
N LYS A 73 7.57 -18.08 0.50
CA LYS A 73 6.43 -18.01 -0.40
C LYS A 73 6.74 -17.06 -1.53
N LEU A 74 6.51 -17.56 -2.73
CA LEU A 74 6.65 -16.86 -3.99
C LEU A 74 5.25 -16.51 -4.49
N MET A 75 5.04 -15.24 -4.78
CA MET A 75 3.76 -14.71 -5.24
C MET A 75 3.99 -13.89 -6.50
N VAL A 76 3.01 -13.94 -7.40
CA VAL A 76 3.05 -13.18 -8.65
C VAL A 76 2.40 -11.83 -8.42
N GLN A 77 3.17 -10.75 -8.55
CA GLN A 77 2.63 -9.40 -8.52
C GLN A 77 2.15 -8.97 -9.91
N GLY A 78 2.88 -9.37 -10.95
CA GLY A 78 2.55 -9.10 -12.34
C GLY A 78 3.34 -9.98 -13.32
N PRO A 79 3.24 -9.73 -14.63
CA PRO A 79 3.92 -10.54 -15.64
C PRO A 79 5.45 -10.54 -15.51
N THR A 80 6.03 -9.45 -15.01
CA THR A 80 7.49 -9.24 -14.93
C THR A 80 8.03 -9.04 -13.53
N VAL A 81 7.17 -9.16 -12.51
CA VAL A 81 7.54 -8.93 -11.11
C VAL A 81 6.97 -10.02 -10.20
N LEU A 82 7.86 -10.61 -9.42
CA LEU A 82 7.52 -11.56 -8.36
C LEU A 82 7.73 -10.91 -7.00
N PHE A 83 6.84 -11.20 -6.06
CA PHE A 83 7.01 -10.88 -4.66
C PHE A 83 7.41 -12.14 -3.91
N VAL A 84 8.47 -12.08 -3.13
CA VAL A 84 8.90 -13.18 -2.27
C VAL A 84 8.86 -12.71 -0.83
N TYR A 85 8.31 -13.53 0.07
CA TYR A 85 8.51 -13.36 1.49
C TYR A 85 9.08 -14.66 2.09
N TRP A 86 9.88 -14.52 3.12
CA TRP A 86 10.44 -15.65 3.84
C TRP A 86 10.51 -15.38 5.33
N GLU A 87 10.41 -16.47 6.07
CA GLU A 87 10.58 -16.51 7.51
C GLU A 87 11.44 -17.73 7.84
N ILE A 88 12.41 -17.53 8.73
CA ILE A 88 13.29 -18.61 9.19
C ILE A 88 13.51 -18.47 10.69
N THR A 89 13.35 -19.59 11.38
CA THR A 89 13.51 -19.68 12.83
C THR A 89 14.98 -19.64 13.22
N TRP A 90 15.26 -19.06 14.39
CA TRP A 90 16.60 -18.99 14.96
C TRP A 90 17.30 -20.35 15.07
N PRO A 91 16.64 -21.44 15.52
CA PRO A 91 17.27 -22.76 15.58
C PRO A 91 17.71 -23.27 14.21
N ARG A 92 16.87 -23.11 13.17
CA ARG A 92 17.21 -23.53 11.79
C ARG A 92 18.38 -22.73 11.24
N MET A 93 18.37 -21.41 11.42
CA MET A 93 19.48 -20.55 10.98
C MET A 93 20.80 -20.93 11.68
N ARG A 94 20.77 -21.14 13.00
CA ARG A 94 21.97 -21.57 13.77
C ARG A 94 22.49 -22.93 13.31
N MET A 95 21.61 -23.87 13.02
CA MET A 95 21.99 -25.19 12.53
C MET A 95 22.74 -25.07 11.20
N VAL A 96 22.22 -24.30 10.23
CA VAL A 96 22.86 -24.13 8.92
C VAL A 96 24.19 -23.37 9.05
N ALA A 97 24.25 -22.31 9.86
CA ALA A 97 25.48 -21.55 10.09
C ALA A 97 26.58 -22.42 10.73
N SER A 98 26.21 -23.26 11.71
CA SER A 98 27.12 -24.22 12.33
C SER A 98 27.66 -25.23 11.31
N TYR A 99 26.80 -25.75 10.42
CA TYR A 99 27.21 -26.66 9.35
C TYR A 99 28.20 -26.00 8.38
N LEU A 100 28.02 -24.71 8.08
CA LEU A 100 28.92 -23.93 7.23
C LEU A 100 30.18 -23.43 7.96
N GLN A 101 30.30 -23.69 9.27
CA GLN A 101 31.39 -23.19 10.13
C GLN A 101 31.60 -21.67 10.02
N ALA A 102 30.51 -20.92 9.87
CA ALA A 102 30.54 -19.48 9.68
C ALA A 102 29.51 -18.78 10.59
N ASP A 103 29.77 -17.53 10.96
CA ASP A 103 28.83 -16.76 11.77
C ASP A 103 27.66 -16.32 10.87
N TYR A 104 26.43 -16.67 11.26
CA TYR A 104 25.21 -16.30 10.55
C TYR A 104 25.07 -14.79 10.32
N ARG A 105 25.73 -13.95 11.13
CA ARG A 105 25.75 -12.49 10.98
C ARG A 105 26.66 -11.98 9.87
N GLN A 106 27.64 -12.79 9.47
CA GLN A 106 28.65 -12.44 8.47
C GLN A 106 28.40 -13.11 7.12
N ILE A 107 27.48 -14.07 7.06
CA ILE A 107 27.13 -14.78 5.83
C ILE A 107 26.05 -14.02 5.09
N ASP A 108 26.29 -13.78 3.80
CA ASP A 108 25.33 -13.12 2.93
C ASP A 108 24.09 -13.99 2.73
N LYS A 109 22.92 -13.41 2.95
CA LYS A 109 21.62 -14.04 2.71
C LYS A 109 21.12 -13.63 1.34
N GLY A 110 20.35 -14.51 0.71
CA GLY A 110 19.64 -14.12 -0.51
C GLY A 110 18.77 -15.20 -1.08
N LEU A 111 18.28 -14.91 -2.27
CA LEU A 111 17.36 -15.73 -3.02
C LEU A 111 18.02 -16.22 -4.29
N ARG A 112 17.74 -17.46 -4.67
CA ARG A 112 18.02 -17.99 -6.01
C ARG A 112 16.70 -18.33 -6.68
N LEU A 113 16.39 -17.64 -7.76
CA LEU A 113 15.19 -17.85 -8.56
C LEU A 113 15.51 -18.79 -9.72
N TYR A 114 14.73 -19.85 -9.90
CA TYR A 114 14.87 -20.81 -10.99
C TYR A 114 13.72 -20.69 -11.97
N ASP A 115 14.01 -20.66 -13.27
CA ASP A 115 13.00 -20.87 -14.31
C ASP A 115 12.80 -22.37 -14.53
N VAL A 116 11.62 -22.86 -14.15
CA VAL A 116 11.22 -24.27 -14.19
C VAL A 116 10.06 -24.50 -15.14
N THR A 117 9.86 -23.59 -16.10
CA THR A 117 8.78 -23.65 -17.09
C THR A 117 8.77 -25.00 -17.81
N ASP A 118 7.61 -25.66 -17.83
CA ASP A 118 7.40 -26.97 -18.46
C ASP A 118 8.34 -28.10 -17.95
N ARG A 119 8.81 -28.00 -16.70
CA ARG A 119 9.68 -29.01 -16.09
C ARG A 119 9.21 -29.43 -14.69
N LEU A 120 9.37 -30.70 -14.39
CA LEU A 120 9.33 -31.22 -13.01
C LEU A 120 10.70 -30.95 -12.37
N PHE A 121 10.76 -29.96 -11.49
CA PHE A 121 12.03 -29.47 -10.97
C PHE A 121 12.68 -30.44 -9.97
N ASP A 122 13.91 -30.88 -10.25
CA ASP A 122 14.71 -31.77 -9.39
C ASP A 122 15.79 -31.02 -8.57
N GLY A 123 15.91 -29.70 -8.75
CA GLY A 123 16.94 -28.87 -8.13
C GLY A 123 18.11 -28.50 -9.06
N THR A 124 18.25 -29.18 -10.20
CA THR A 124 19.37 -28.98 -11.15
C THR A 124 18.91 -28.75 -12.58
N ASN A 125 17.74 -29.27 -12.94
CA ASN A 125 17.20 -29.23 -14.29
C ASN A 125 16.43 -27.93 -14.63
N ALA A 126 16.72 -26.79 -14.00
CA ALA A 126 16.13 -25.51 -14.39
C ALA A 126 16.62 -25.06 -15.79
N HIS A 127 15.86 -24.22 -16.49
CA HIS A 127 16.36 -23.55 -17.72
C HIS A 127 17.46 -22.55 -17.41
N GLY A 128 17.39 -21.93 -16.24
CA GLY A 128 18.38 -21.00 -15.73
C GLY A 128 18.04 -20.60 -14.30
N HIS A 129 18.98 -19.91 -13.66
CA HIS A 129 18.75 -19.32 -12.35
C HIS A 129 19.30 -17.91 -12.27
N ARG A 130 18.77 -17.13 -11.35
CA ARG A 130 19.24 -15.78 -11.03
C ARG A 130 19.34 -15.59 -9.53
N ASP A 131 20.46 -15.04 -9.11
CA ASP A 131 20.74 -14.76 -7.71
C ASP A 131 20.36 -13.31 -7.36
N VAL A 132 19.76 -13.15 -6.19
CA VAL A 132 19.37 -11.86 -5.63
C VAL A 132 19.87 -11.80 -4.19
N THR A 133 20.89 -11.00 -3.97
CA THR A 133 21.39 -10.70 -2.63
C THR A 133 20.40 -9.77 -1.92
N VAL A 134 20.06 -10.09 -0.67
CA VAL A 134 19.11 -9.30 0.13
C VAL A 134 19.82 -8.72 1.35
N SER A 135 19.34 -7.58 1.85
CA SER A 135 19.87 -7.01 3.09
C SER A 135 19.62 -7.93 4.30
N ASP A 136 20.50 -7.90 5.29
CA ASP A 136 20.48 -8.82 6.45
C ASP A 136 19.15 -8.86 7.23
N GLY A 137 18.46 -7.72 7.31
CA GLY A 137 17.15 -7.57 7.98
C GLY A 137 15.92 -7.69 7.07
N ALA A 138 16.09 -8.06 5.79
CA ALA A 138 14.94 -8.24 4.89
C ALA A 138 14.21 -9.56 5.17
N HIS A 139 12.88 -9.49 5.13
CA HIS A 139 11.97 -10.64 5.22
C HIS A 139 11.11 -10.80 3.96
N SER A 140 11.22 -9.84 3.04
CA SER A 140 10.54 -9.87 1.75
C SER A 140 11.32 -9.07 0.70
N TRP A 141 11.04 -9.36 -0.57
CA TRP A 141 11.69 -8.71 -1.69
C TRP A 141 10.81 -8.72 -2.94
N PHE A 142 10.98 -7.70 -3.79
CA PHE A 142 10.42 -7.67 -5.14
C PHE A 142 11.51 -8.03 -6.15
N VAL A 143 11.26 -9.10 -6.89
CA VAL A 143 12.16 -9.63 -7.90
C VAL A 143 11.65 -9.15 -9.25
N HIS A 144 12.31 -8.12 -9.78
CA HIS A 144 11.98 -7.49 -11.06
C HIS A 144 12.59 -8.23 -12.25
N ASP A 145 12.22 -7.86 -13.47
CA ASP A 145 12.81 -8.35 -14.71
C ASP A 145 12.75 -9.88 -14.88
N VAL A 146 11.65 -10.49 -14.42
CA VAL A 146 11.37 -11.89 -14.78
C VAL A 146 10.66 -11.95 -16.13
N GLN A 147 10.89 -13.02 -16.88
CA GLN A 147 10.18 -13.23 -18.14
C GLN A 147 8.71 -13.60 -17.87
N PRO A 148 7.76 -12.99 -18.60
CA PRO A 148 6.34 -13.29 -18.48
C PRO A 148 5.98 -14.65 -19.09
N GLY A 149 4.88 -15.25 -18.63
CA GLY A 149 4.41 -16.55 -19.10
C GLY A 149 5.30 -17.72 -18.71
N ARG A 150 6.09 -17.58 -17.64
CA ARG A 150 7.03 -18.58 -17.12
C ARG A 150 6.65 -19.02 -15.71
N THR A 151 7.07 -20.23 -15.34
CA THR A 151 6.91 -20.77 -13.98
C THR A 151 8.23 -20.71 -13.24
N TYR A 152 8.22 -20.12 -12.04
CA TYR A 152 9.41 -19.94 -11.22
C TYR A 152 9.30 -20.63 -9.87
N ILE A 153 10.45 -21.04 -9.33
CA ILE A 153 10.63 -21.46 -7.93
C ILE A 153 11.72 -20.59 -7.32
N ALA A 154 11.53 -20.16 -6.07
CA ALA A 154 12.54 -19.42 -5.33
C ALA A 154 13.08 -20.25 -4.16
N ASP A 155 14.39 -20.36 -4.07
CA ASP A 155 15.08 -20.86 -2.89
C ASP A 155 15.61 -19.68 -2.07
N PHE A 156 15.37 -19.70 -0.76
CA PHE A 156 16.03 -18.81 0.19
C PHE A 156 17.20 -19.54 0.84
N GLY A 157 18.36 -18.89 0.91
CA GLY A 157 19.59 -19.53 1.35
C GLY A 157 20.71 -18.56 1.68
N LEU A 158 21.90 -19.13 1.79
CA LEU A 158 23.12 -18.43 2.15
C LEU A 158 24.13 -18.50 1.01
N PHE A 159 24.84 -17.41 0.78
CA PHE A 159 25.98 -17.33 -0.12
C PHE A 159 27.26 -17.44 0.71
N HIS A 160 28.05 -18.48 0.44
CA HIS A 160 29.33 -18.70 1.12
C HIS A 160 30.34 -19.28 0.12
N ARG A 161 31.55 -18.69 0.05
CA ARG A 161 32.64 -19.14 -0.85
C ARG A 161 32.17 -19.34 -2.30
N GLU A 162 31.51 -18.34 -2.88
CA GLU A 162 30.97 -18.37 -4.26
C GLU A 162 29.90 -19.46 -4.52
N ARG A 163 29.37 -20.09 -3.47
CA ARG A 163 28.34 -21.12 -3.58
C ARG A 163 27.08 -20.71 -2.83
N PHE A 164 25.95 -21.03 -3.45
CA PHE A 164 24.64 -20.88 -2.84
C PHE A 164 24.22 -22.16 -2.12
N TYR A 165 23.77 -22.02 -0.87
CA TYR A 165 23.29 -23.09 -0.02
C TYR A 165 21.79 -22.86 0.24
N PRO A 166 20.88 -23.56 -0.47
CA PRO A 166 19.45 -23.42 -0.28
C PRO A 166 19.02 -23.96 1.09
N ILE A 167 18.17 -23.22 1.80
CA ILE A 167 17.64 -23.62 3.12
C ILE A 167 16.13 -23.89 3.04
N LEU A 168 15.40 -23.03 2.33
CA LEU A 168 13.95 -23.11 2.13
C LEU A 168 13.65 -23.00 0.64
N ARG A 169 12.61 -23.70 0.20
CA ARG A 169 12.14 -23.70 -1.19
C ARG A 169 10.67 -23.34 -1.26
N SER A 170 10.30 -22.50 -2.22
CA SER A 170 8.91 -22.10 -2.43
C SER A 170 8.16 -23.14 -3.26
N GLU A 171 6.83 -23.03 -3.24
CA GLU A 171 6.00 -23.61 -4.29
C GLU A 171 6.26 -22.89 -5.64
N PRO A 172 5.99 -23.56 -6.77
CA PRO A 172 6.08 -22.94 -8.09
C PRO A 172 5.01 -21.86 -8.26
N ALA A 173 5.39 -20.74 -8.88
CA ALA A 173 4.51 -19.64 -9.20
C ALA A 173 4.56 -19.34 -10.70
N ALA A 174 3.42 -19.37 -11.37
CA ALA A 174 3.29 -19.13 -12.81
C ALA A 174 2.95 -17.67 -13.09
N THR A 175 3.85 -16.95 -13.76
CA THR A 175 3.63 -15.57 -14.20
C THR A 175 2.65 -15.52 -15.37
N PRO A 176 1.75 -14.53 -15.40
CA PRO A 176 0.88 -14.33 -16.56
C PRO A 176 1.69 -13.86 -17.77
N ARG A 177 1.10 -14.01 -18.96
CA ARG A 177 1.64 -13.42 -20.19
C ARG A 177 1.48 -11.89 -20.16
N ASN A 178 2.39 -11.19 -20.83
CA ASN A 178 2.34 -9.73 -20.99
C ASN A 178 1.59 -9.30 -22.27
N HIS A 179 1.05 -10.25 -23.02
CA HIS A 179 0.29 -10.02 -24.24
C HIS A 179 -1.03 -10.79 -24.16
N PRO A 180 -2.09 -10.29 -24.82
CA PRO A 180 -3.36 -11.00 -24.91
C PRO A 180 -3.14 -12.38 -25.54
N ALA A 181 -3.92 -13.37 -25.10
CA ALA A 181 -3.90 -14.67 -25.73
C ALA A 181 -4.28 -14.54 -27.22
N ALA A 182 -3.53 -15.21 -28.10
CA ALA A 182 -3.79 -15.17 -29.55
C ALA A 182 -5.13 -15.84 -29.92
N TRP A 183 -5.68 -16.64 -29.02
CA TRP A 183 -6.93 -17.37 -29.18
C TRP A 183 -7.56 -17.61 -27.80
N GLY A 184 -8.88 -17.80 -27.79
CA GLY A 184 -9.66 -18.01 -26.57
C GLY A 184 -10.26 -16.72 -26.00
N GLU A 185 -11.29 -16.89 -25.17
CA GLU A 185 -11.90 -15.79 -24.45
C GLU A 185 -10.95 -15.31 -23.34
N PRO A 186 -10.88 -13.99 -23.09
CA PRO A 186 -10.06 -13.46 -22.00
C PRO A 186 -10.57 -14.00 -20.66
N LEU A 187 -9.69 -14.61 -19.86
CA LEU A 187 -10.03 -15.13 -18.52
C LEU A 187 -10.50 -14.05 -17.55
N VAL A 188 -10.18 -12.80 -17.85
CA VAL A 188 -10.59 -11.61 -17.10
C VAL A 188 -11.13 -10.63 -18.12
N GLU A 189 -12.39 -10.22 -17.98
CA GLU A 189 -12.97 -9.16 -18.79
C GLU A 189 -12.07 -7.92 -18.68
N THR A 190 -11.64 -7.40 -19.84
CA THR A 190 -10.89 -6.14 -19.88
C THR A 190 -11.78 -5.07 -19.26
N ALA A 191 -11.33 -4.46 -18.16
CA ALA A 191 -12.05 -3.37 -17.52
C ALA A 191 -12.44 -2.34 -18.59
N ALA A 192 -13.74 -2.07 -18.72
CA ALA A 192 -14.23 -1.10 -19.68
C ALA A 192 -13.52 0.24 -19.45
N ASP A 193 -12.90 0.78 -20.48
CA ASP A 193 -12.23 2.08 -20.39
C ASP A 193 -13.28 3.14 -20.08
N THR A 194 -13.37 3.53 -18.81
CA THR A 194 -14.35 4.52 -18.34
C THR A 194 -14.07 5.92 -18.92
N ARG A 195 -12.92 6.11 -19.58
CA ARG A 195 -12.57 7.35 -20.28
C ARG A 195 -13.25 7.48 -21.63
N VAL A 196 -13.71 6.37 -22.22
CA VAL A 196 -14.53 6.41 -23.42
C VAL A 196 -15.99 6.45 -22.94
N PRO A 197 -16.68 7.60 -23.04
CA PRO A 197 -18.10 7.62 -22.74
C PRO A 197 -18.77 6.59 -23.66
N ALA A 198 -19.64 5.75 -23.10
CA ALA A 198 -20.48 4.87 -23.89
C ALA A 198 -21.20 5.75 -24.91
N TRP A 199 -20.88 5.57 -26.19
CA TRP A 199 -21.59 6.24 -27.26
C TRP A 199 -23.04 5.75 -27.19
N PHE A 200 -23.92 6.56 -26.62
CA PHE A 200 -25.34 6.33 -26.73
C PHE A 200 -25.69 6.57 -28.20
N GLU A 201 -26.10 5.51 -28.91
CA GLU A 201 -26.60 5.58 -30.28
C GLU A 201 -27.76 6.60 -30.46
N ASN A 202 -28.35 7.03 -29.33
CA ASN A 202 -29.52 7.91 -29.28
C ASN A 202 -29.21 9.33 -28.82
N PHE A 203 -27.97 9.83 -28.97
CA PHE A 203 -27.69 11.26 -28.75
C PHE A 203 -28.26 12.09 -29.90
N SER A 204 -29.57 12.33 -29.86
CA SER A 204 -30.22 13.32 -30.72
C SER A 204 -29.99 14.70 -30.12
N SER A 205 -29.43 15.63 -30.89
CA SER A 205 -29.25 17.03 -30.52
C SER A 205 -30.57 17.75 -30.18
N TYR A 206 -31.70 17.13 -30.51
CA TYR A 206 -33.05 17.65 -30.33
C TYR A 206 -33.79 17.01 -29.13
N SER A 207 -33.18 16.07 -28.42
CA SER A 207 -33.80 15.44 -27.25
C SER A 207 -33.39 16.17 -25.96
N LEU A 208 -34.36 16.83 -25.32
CA LEU A 208 -34.20 17.44 -24.00
C LEU A 208 -34.20 16.35 -22.93
N TYR A 209 -33.04 16.08 -22.33
CA TYR A 209 -32.94 15.14 -21.21
C TYR A 209 -33.33 15.84 -19.90
N PRO A 210 -34.31 15.31 -19.14
CA PRO A 210 -34.69 15.89 -17.86
C PRO A 210 -33.53 15.77 -16.87
N LYS A 211 -33.23 16.88 -16.19
CA LYS A 211 -32.17 16.97 -15.19
C LYS A 211 -32.59 16.13 -13.98
N THR A 212 -31.94 14.99 -13.76
CA THR A 212 -32.16 14.19 -12.55
C THR A 212 -31.69 15.01 -11.35
N SER A 213 -32.63 15.47 -10.52
CA SER A 213 -32.30 16.07 -9.23
C SER A 213 -31.74 14.98 -8.32
N LYS A 214 -30.60 15.26 -7.70
CA LYS A 214 -30.12 14.52 -6.53
C LYS A 214 -31.05 14.71 -5.34
#